data_AF-A0A1Z9VEL9-F1
#
_entry.id   AF-A0A1Z9VEL9-F1
#
_cell.length_a   1.000
_cell.length_b   1.000
_cell.length_c   1.000
_cell.angle_alpha   90.00
_cell.angle_beta   90.00
_cell.angle_gamma   90.00
#
_symmetry.space_group_name_H-M   'P 1'
#
loop_
_entity.id
_entity.type
_entity.pdbx_description
1 polymer ?
#
loop_
_entity_poly.entity_id
_entity_poly.type
_entity_poly.pdbx_seq_one_letter_code
_entity_poly.pdbx_strand_id
1 'polypeptide(L)' 'MTIKHWSLRIDEEGIITFPDDFLEVTGWKPDTKLQWDINDDGSISLTEVKEPDSGKAQPES' A
#
# COMPACT_ATOMS: atom_id res chain seq x y z
N MET A 1 7.40 2.37 -18.56
CA MET A 1 6.81 2.47 -17.22
C MET A 1 6.55 3.94 -16.97
N THR A 2 5.30 4.35 -16.81
CA THR A 2 4.95 5.75 -16.56
C THR A 2 5.07 6.00 -15.07
N ILE A 3 5.99 6.87 -14.66
CA ILE A 3 6.11 7.28 -13.26
C ILE A 3 5.17 8.47 -13.05
N LYS A 4 4.18 8.30 -12.17
CA LYS A 4 3.28 9.37 -11.75
C LYS A 4 3.76 9.94 -10.40
N HIS A 5 3.56 11.24 -10.22
CA HIS A 5 3.97 11.97 -9.03
C HIS A 5 2.77 12.73 -8.47
N TRP A 6 2.59 12.68 -7.16
CA TRP A 6 1.57 13.44 -6.45
C TRP A 6 2.23 14.22 -5.32
N SER A 7 1.79 15.45 -5.11
CA SER A 7 2.17 16.24 -3.93
C SER A 7 0.98 16.26 -2.99
N LEU A 8 1.12 15.59 -1.86
CA LEU A 8 0.07 15.46 -0.85
C LEU A 8 0.44 16.28 0.39
N ARG A 9 -0.57 16.88 1.00
CA ARG A 9 -0.42 17.54 2.29
C ARG A 9 -0.52 16.47 3.38
N ILE A 10 0.36 16.58 4.38
CA ILE A 10 0.26 15.82 5.62
C ILE A 10 -0.58 16.67 6.58
N ASP A 11 -1.66 16.09 7.10
CA ASP A 11 -2.52 16.77 8.07
C ASP A 11 -1.87 16.81 9.47
N GLU A 12 -2.47 17.55 10.40
CA GLU A 12 -1.90 17.80 11.74
C GLU A 12 -1.71 16.52 12.57
N GLU A 13 -2.44 15.47 12.22
CA GLU A 13 -2.35 14.13 12.84
C GLU A 13 -1.30 13.22 12.16
N GLY A 14 -0.57 13.73 11.16
CA GLY A 14 0.40 12.94 10.41
C GLY A 14 -0.22 12.02 9.35
N ILE A 15 -1.49 12.24 9.00
CA ILE A 15 -2.24 11.42 8.05
C ILE A 15 -2.02 11.94 6.62
N ILE A 16 -1.88 11.01 5.67
CA ILE A 16 -1.83 11.28 4.24
C ILE A 16 -3.03 10.62 3.59
N THR A 17 -3.81 11.40 2.84
CA THR A 17 -4.94 10.89 2.08
C THR A 17 -4.52 10.65 0.62
N PHE A 18 -4.63 9.40 0.16
CA PHE A 18 -4.32 9.07 -1.24
C PHE A 18 -5.46 9.50 -2.18
N PRO A 19 -5.15 10.14 -3.32
CA PRO A 19 -6.15 10.57 -4.29
C PRO A 19 -6.74 9.38 -5.08
N ASP A 20 -7.96 9.53 -5.59
CA ASP A 20 -8.67 8.45 -6.31
C ASP A 20 -7.91 7.91 -7.52
N ASP A 21 -7.24 8.77 -8.31
CA ASP A 21 -6.41 8.34 -9.45
C ASP A 21 -5.20 7.49 -9.01
N PHE A 22 -4.65 7.75 -7.82
CA PHE A 22 -3.58 6.91 -7.26
C PHE A 22 -4.13 5.53 -6.90
N LEU A 23 -5.28 5.48 -6.21
CA LEU A 23 -5.94 4.23 -5.83
C LEU A 23 -6.40 3.41 -7.05
N GLU A 24 -6.84 4.07 -8.12
CA GLU A 24 -7.20 3.40 -9.38
C GLU A 24 -5.98 2.77 -10.06
N VAL A 25 -4.85 3.47 -10.07
CA VAL A 25 -3.60 2.99 -10.68
C VAL A 25 -2.99 1.83 -9.88
N THR A 26 -3.02 1.90 -8.55
CA THR A 26 -2.47 0.85 -7.67
C THR A 26 -3.43 -0.31 -7.44
N GLY A 27 -4.73 -0.08 -7.59
CA GLY A 27 -5.78 -1.03 -7.25
C GLY A 27 -5.99 -1.19 -5.73
N TRP A 28 -5.40 -0.32 -4.92
CA TRP A 28 -5.51 -0.39 -3.46
C TRP A 28 -6.92 -0.04 -2.98
N LYS A 29 -7.38 -0.79 -2.00
CA LYS A 29 -8.68 -0.68 -1.35
C LYS A 29 -8.48 -0.29 0.11
N PRO A 30 -9.51 0.21 0.81
CA PRO A 30 -9.40 0.55 2.24
C PRO A 30 -8.95 -0.62 3.14
N ASP A 31 -9.12 -1.86 2.69
CA ASP A 31 -8.69 -3.07 3.42
C ASP A 31 -7.30 -3.58 2.96
N THR A 32 -6.68 -2.95 1.96
CA THR A 32 -5.37 -3.38 1.45
C THR A 32 -4.30 -3.18 2.53
N LYS A 33 -3.69 -4.28 2.96
CA LYS A 33 -2.56 -4.25 3.88
C LYS A 33 -1.30 -3.78 3.14
N LEU A 34 -0.64 -2.77 3.69
CA LEU A 34 0.59 -2.22 3.15
C LEU A 34 1.76 -2.48 4.11
N GLN A 35 2.90 -2.86 3.57
CA GLN A 35 4.17 -2.87 4.26
C GLN A 35 4.83 -1.50 4.10
N TRP A 36 5.32 -0.98 5.21
CA TRP A 36 6.00 0.30 5.31
C TRP A 36 7.47 0.05 5.56
N ASP A 37 8.32 0.34 4.58
CA ASP A 37 9.77 0.27 4.72
C ASP A 37 10.34 1.68 4.79
N ILE A 38 11.04 1.99 5.88
CA ILE A 38 11.77 3.25 6.06
C ILE A 38 13.19 3.02 5.55
N ASN A 39 13.56 3.73 4.50
CA ASN A 39 14.89 3.64 3.90
C ASN A 39 15.87 4.53 4.67
N ASP A 40 17.18 4.25 4.55
CA ASP A 40 18.26 4.99 5.24
C ASP A 40 18.29 6.49 4.87
N ASP A 41 17.88 6.83 3.65
CA ASP A 41 17.73 8.20 3.14
C ASP A 41 16.51 8.95 3.74
N GLY A 42 15.72 8.28 4.58
CA GLY A 42 14.51 8.84 5.19
C GLY A 42 13.26 8.80 4.30
N SER A 43 13.39 8.28 3.08
CA SER A 43 12.28 7.99 2.19
C SER A 43 11.49 6.75 2.66
N ILE A 44 10.18 6.70 2.38
CA ILE A 44 9.30 5.59 2.77
C ILE A 44 8.83 4.85 1.51
N SER A 45 8.99 3.53 1.50
CA SER A 45 8.49 2.65 0.46
C SER A 45 7.22 1.95 0.95
N LEU A 46 6.13 2.05 0.19
CA LEU A 46 4.86 1.37 0.46
C LEU A 46 4.66 0.23 -0.55
N THR A 47 4.50 -0.99 -0.04
CA THR A 47 4.27 -2.17 -0.89
C THR A 47 3.03 -2.92 -0.41
N GLU A 48 2.18 -3.35 -1.33
CA GLU A 48 1.05 -4.22 -0.99
C GLU A 48 1.55 -5.54 -0.40
N VAL A 49 1.07 -5.87 0.79
CA VAL A 49 1.27 -7.20 1.38
C VAL A 49 0.30 -8.13 0.69
N LYS A 50 0.82 -8.87 -0.29
CA LYS A 50 0.12 -10.04 -0.79
C LYS A 50 0.25 -11.09 0.30
N GLU A 51 -0.83 -11.28 1.07
CA GLU A 51 -0.93 -12.49 1.86
C GLU A 51 -0.70 -13.66 0.89
N PRO A 52 0.23 -14.59 1.17
CA PRO A 52 0.23 -15.82 0.42
C PRO A 52 -1.17 -16.37 0.63
N ASP A 53 -1.93 -16.51 -0.47
CA ASP A 53 -3.20 -17.21 -0.47
C ASP A 53 -2.96 -18.48 0.34
N SER A 54 -3.41 -18.48 1.60
CA SER A 54 -3.45 -19.68 2.40
C SER A 54 -4.61 -20.42 1.80
N GLY A 55 -4.34 -21.00 0.62
CA GLY A 55 -5.15 -22.01 0.01
C GLY A 55 -5.46 -22.96 1.15
N LYS A 56 -6.75 -23.04 1.49
CA LYS A 56 -7.27 -23.93 2.50
C LYS A 56 -6.57 -25.27 2.31
N ALA A 57 -5.66 -25.63 3.20
CA ALA A 57 -5.29 -27.02 3.38
C ALA A 57 -6.58 -27.67 3.88
N GLN A 58 -7.28 -28.32 2.96
CA GLN A 58 -8.42 -29.18 3.25
C GLN A 58 -8.02 -30.17 4.36
N PRO A 59 -8.93 -30.51 5.28
CA PRO A 59 -8.65 -31.56 6.24
C PRO A 59 -8.59 -32.89 5.48
N GLU A 60 -7.41 -33.49 5.35
CA GLU A 60 -7.30 -34.88 4.90
C GLU A 60 -7.32 -35.82 6.11
N SER A 61 -8.51 -36.43 6.26
CA SER A 61 -8.92 -37.71 6.84
C SER A 61 -8.37 -38.23 8.17
#